data_AF-A0A966WSA3-F1
#
_entry.id   AF-A0A966WSA3-F1
#
_cell.length_a   1.000
_cell.length_b   1.000
_cell.length_c   1.000
_cell.angle_alpha   90.00
_cell.angle_beta   90.00
_cell.angle_gamma   90.00
#
_symmetry.space_group_name_H-M   'P 1'
#
loop_
_entity.id
_entity.type
_entity.pdbx_description
1 polymer ?
#
loop_
_entity_poly.entity_id
_entity_poly.type
_entity_poly.pdbx_seq_one_letter_code
_entity_poly.pdbx_strand_id
1 'polypeptide(L)'
;MSSSTLHAPLAAPAKPKGAAIKLVDCDIHPTVRSMKDLHPYMSTRWREHLDTYGQRFRQAFFASTAFPKATPQLARRDAWPEDGSPPGSDLKMMQRQHLDPNGIDRGMLFPLFPRALDERNIECAHAV
;
A
#
# COMPACT_ATOMS: atom_id res chain seq x y z
N MET A 1 -11.93 -53.78 -26.99
CA MET A 1 -12.70 -52.87 -27.86
C MET A 1 -13.67 -52.10 -26.98
N SER A 2 -13.63 -50.75 -27.04
CA SER A 2 -14.66 -49.74 -26.73
C SER A 2 -15.50 -49.87 -25.44
N SER A 3 -15.72 -48.86 -24.62
CA SER A 3 -16.03 -47.47 -24.98
C SER A 3 -15.81 -46.56 -23.76
N SER A 4 -15.07 -45.47 -23.95
CA SER A 4 -14.96 -44.36 -23.01
C SER A 4 -16.11 -43.40 -23.27
N THR A 5 -17.10 -43.34 -22.37
CA THR A 5 -18.12 -42.30 -22.40
C THR A 5 -17.58 -41.05 -21.73
N LEU A 6 -16.82 -40.26 -22.49
CA LEU A 6 -16.60 -38.85 -22.18
C LEU A 6 -17.92 -38.11 -22.45
N HIS A 7 -18.60 -37.70 -21.37
CA HIS A 7 -19.70 -36.75 -21.48
C HIS A 7 -19.20 -35.46 -22.13
N ALA A 8 -19.85 -35.04 -23.22
CA ALA A 8 -19.61 -33.73 -23.80
C ALA A 8 -19.90 -32.64 -22.75
N PRO A 9 -19.05 -31.61 -22.61
CA PRO A 9 -19.31 -30.54 -21.66
C PRO A 9 -20.59 -29.81 -22.09
N LEU A 10 -21.54 -29.68 -21.16
CA LEU A 10 -22.69 -28.81 -21.32
C LEU A 10 -22.20 -27.41 -21.69
N ALA A 11 -22.80 -26.78 -22.70
CA ALA A 11 -22.45 -25.43 -23.12
C ALA A 11 -22.49 -24.49 -21.90
N ALA A 12 -21.34 -23.88 -21.59
CA ALA A 12 -21.24 -22.94 -20.49
C ALA A 12 -22.18 -21.75 -20.74
N PRO A 13 -22.96 -21.29 -19.73
CA PRO A 13 -23.80 -20.13 -19.89
C PRO A 13 -22.95 -18.91 -20.27
N ALA A 14 -23.49 -18.07 -21.16
CA ALA A 14 -22.81 -16.87 -21.63
C ALA A 14 -22.37 -15.99 -20.44
N LYS A 15 -21.08 -15.62 -20.41
CA LYS A 15 -20.53 -14.73 -19.38
C LYS A 15 -21.31 -13.40 -19.37
N PRO A 16 -21.77 -12.91 -18.21
CA PRO A 16 -22.41 -11.61 -18.13
C PRO A 16 -21.43 -10.50 -18.58
N LYS A 17 -21.94 -9.49 -19.29
CA LYS A 17 -21.15 -8.33 -19.73
C LYS A 17 -20.76 -7.48 -18.52
N GLY A 18 -19.56 -7.75 -18.03
CA GLY A 18 -18.79 -7.03 -17.03
C GLY A 18 -17.55 -7.89 -16.80
N ALA A 19 -16.35 -7.34 -17.04
CA ALA A 19 -15.14 -8.14 -16.93
C ALA A 19 -15.09 -8.80 -15.54
N ALA A 20 -15.04 -10.13 -15.49
CA ALA A 20 -14.91 -10.87 -14.24
C ALA A 20 -13.62 -10.43 -13.54
N ILE A 21 -13.72 -10.02 -12.27
CA ILE A 21 -12.56 -9.68 -11.45
C ILE A 21 -11.64 -10.89 -11.43
N LYS A 22 -10.35 -10.69 -11.75
CA LYS A 22 -9.40 -11.80 -11.89
C LYS A 22 -8.65 -12.10 -10.60
N LEU A 23 -7.87 -11.13 -10.11
CA LEU A 23 -7.02 -11.26 -8.94
C LEU A 23 -7.13 -9.99 -8.11
N VAL A 24 -7.37 -10.15 -6.82
CA VAL A 24 -7.44 -9.06 -5.85
C VAL A 24 -6.27 -9.19 -4.89
N ASP A 25 -5.40 -8.18 -4.87
CA ASP A 25 -4.45 -7.98 -3.78
C ASP A 25 -5.18 -7.25 -2.65
N CYS A 26 -5.28 -7.90 -1.50
CA CYS A 26 -6.02 -7.39 -0.36
C CYS A 26 -5.19 -6.53 0.58
N ASP A 27 -3.89 -6.33 0.34
CA ASP A 27 -3.01 -5.67 1.31
C ASP A 27 -1.87 -4.89 0.64
N ILE A 28 -2.24 -3.85 -0.14
CA ILE A 28 -1.26 -2.95 -0.75
C ILE A 28 -0.97 -1.81 0.22
N HIS A 29 0.30 -1.64 0.59
CA HIS A 29 0.77 -0.53 1.43
C HIS A 29 1.38 0.59 0.58
N PRO A 30 0.60 1.58 0.09
CA PRO A 30 1.18 2.76 -0.52
C PRO A 30 1.80 3.65 0.56
N THR A 31 2.84 4.38 0.17
CA THR A 31 3.57 5.31 1.04
C THR A 31 3.57 6.69 0.39
N VAL A 32 3.41 7.76 1.17
CA VAL A 32 3.69 9.13 0.67
C VAL A 32 5.19 9.34 0.53
N ARG A 33 5.64 10.20 -0.40
CA ARG A 33 7.07 10.48 -0.55
C ARG A 33 7.60 11.29 0.63
N SER A 34 6.75 12.16 1.17
CA SER A 34 7.00 12.92 2.38
C SER A 34 5.71 13.30 3.09
N MET A 35 5.78 13.72 4.36
CA MET A 35 4.63 14.30 5.07
C MET A 35 4.04 15.52 4.36
N LYS A 36 4.86 16.26 3.61
CA LYS A 36 4.42 17.45 2.87
C LYS A 36 3.42 17.11 1.76
N ASP A 37 3.41 15.88 1.26
CA ASP A 37 2.43 15.43 0.26
C ASP A 37 1.00 15.45 0.81
N LEU A 38 0.84 15.39 2.14
CA LEU A 38 -0.45 15.46 2.81
C LEU A 38 -0.89 16.90 3.13
N HIS A 39 0.03 17.87 3.13
CA HIS A 39 -0.26 19.26 3.50
C HIS A 39 -1.48 19.89 2.77
N PRO A 40 -1.70 19.63 1.47
CA PRO A 40 -2.88 20.16 0.77
C PRO A 40 -4.22 19.70 1.36
N TYR A 41 -4.24 18.57 2.07
CA TYR A 41 -5.45 17.97 2.65
C TYR A 41 -5.59 18.27 4.16
N MET A 42 -4.58 18.88 4.76
CA MET A 42 -4.55 19.20 6.19
C MET A 42 -4.98 20.64 6.46
N SER A 43 -5.52 20.90 7.66
CA SER A 43 -5.72 22.27 8.13
C SER A 43 -4.38 22.97 8.42
N THR A 44 -4.35 24.30 8.39
CA THR A 44 -3.15 25.09 8.72
C THR A 44 -2.58 24.72 10.10
N ARG A 45 -3.45 24.59 11.11
CA ARG A 45 -3.06 24.17 12.46
C ARG A 45 -2.27 22.87 12.48
N TRP A 46 -2.72 21.86 11.72
CA TRP A 46 -2.07 20.55 11.72
C TRP A 46 -0.79 20.52 10.90
N ARG A 47 -0.71 21.29 9.81
CA ARG A 47 0.57 21.50 9.10
C ARG A 47 1.61 22.13 10.01
N GLU A 48 1.26 23.23 10.67
CA GLU A 48 2.16 23.94 11.60
C GLU A 48 2.57 23.04 12.78
N HIS A 49 1.64 22.24 13.31
CA HIS A 49 1.93 21.28 14.37
C HIS A 49 2.97 20.25 13.92
N LEU A 50 2.79 19.63 12.76
CA LEU A 50 3.74 18.64 12.23
C LEU A 50 5.09 19.26 11.85
N ASP A 51 5.10 20.47 11.28
CA ASP A 51 6.34 21.19 10.98
C ASP A 51 7.13 21.57 12.25
N THR A 52 6.42 21.88 13.35
CA THR A 52 7.03 22.29 14.62
C THR A 52 7.51 21.09 15.45
N TYR A 53 6.69 20.04 15.55
CA TYR A 53 6.90 18.94 16.50
C TYR A 53 7.27 17.61 15.86
N GLY A 54 7.13 17.48 14.54
CA GLY A 54 7.29 16.23 13.81
C GLY A 54 6.23 15.19 14.16
N GLN A 55 6.41 13.98 13.62
CA GLN A 55 5.64 12.80 14.05
C GLN A 55 6.17 12.26 15.37
N ARG A 56 5.29 11.76 16.24
CA ARG A 56 5.68 11.26 17.57
C ARG A 56 5.21 9.84 17.77
N PHE A 57 6.12 8.90 17.69
CA PHE A 57 5.80 7.50 17.98
C PHE A 57 5.75 7.24 19.49
N ARG A 58 4.74 6.50 19.97
CA ARG A 58 4.70 6.04 21.39
C ARG A 58 5.68 4.90 21.62
N GLN A 59 6.97 5.23 21.68
CA GLN A 59 8.04 4.27 21.93
C GLN A 59 9.19 4.91 22.71
N ALA A 60 9.98 4.08 23.39
CA ALA A 60 11.10 4.54 24.22
C ALA A 60 12.29 5.08 23.40
N PHE A 61 12.39 4.69 22.13
CA PHE A 61 13.53 5.03 21.28
C PHE A 61 13.21 6.21 20.37
N PHE A 62 14.06 7.23 20.42
CA PHE A 62 14.06 8.33 19.45
C PHE A 62 14.71 7.85 18.14
N ALA A 63 14.09 8.18 17.01
CA ALA A 63 14.58 7.86 15.66
C ALA A 63 14.86 6.36 15.37
N SER A 64 14.30 5.44 16.15
CA SER A 64 14.41 3.99 15.93
C SER A 64 13.10 3.31 16.27
N THR A 65 12.81 2.17 15.66
CA THR A 65 11.58 1.42 15.95
C THR A 65 11.76 0.56 17.20
N ALA A 66 10.69 0.38 18.00
CA ALA A 66 10.67 -0.57 19.13
C ALA A 66 11.05 -2.00 18.74
N PHE A 67 10.92 -2.36 17.46
CA PHE A 67 11.34 -3.64 16.89
C PHE A 67 12.37 -3.41 15.78
N PRO A 68 13.68 -3.38 16.09
CA PRO A 68 14.73 -3.20 15.10
C PRO A 68 14.58 -4.19 13.94
N LYS A 69 14.77 -3.71 12.72
CA LYS A 69 14.60 -4.50 11.50
C LYS A 69 15.93 -4.69 10.80
N ALA A 70 16.14 -5.89 10.24
CA ALA A 70 17.36 -6.23 9.51
C ALA A 70 17.49 -5.47 8.17
N THR A 71 16.37 -5.01 7.61
CA THR A 71 16.33 -4.17 6.41
C THR A 71 15.46 -2.93 6.65
N PRO A 72 15.83 -1.77 6.10
CA PRO A 72 15.00 -0.57 6.16
C PRO A 72 13.58 -0.84 5.64
N GLN A 73 12.57 -0.46 6.42
CA GLN A 73 11.14 -0.64 6.12
C GLN A 73 10.69 -2.08 5.77
N LEU A 74 11.48 -3.12 6.11
CA LEU A 74 11.21 -4.50 5.67
C LEU A 74 11.10 -4.66 4.14
N ALA A 75 11.60 -3.67 3.39
CA ALA A 75 11.44 -3.63 1.96
C ALA A 75 12.43 -4.56 1.25
N ARG A 76 12.04 -5.01 0.06
CA ARG A 76 12.99 -5.60 -0.90
C ARG A 76 14.07 -4.58 -1.25
N ARG A 77 15.29 -5.05 -1.52
CA ARG A 77 16.43 -4.17 -1.85
C ARG A 77 16.21 -3.35 -3.12
N ASP A 78 15.49 -3.91 -4.09
CA ASP A 78 15.18 -3.30 -5.38
C ASP A 78 13.87 -2.51 -5.39
N ALA A 79 13.21 -2.37 -4.24
CA ALA A 79 11.95 -1.63 -4.10
C ALA A 79 12.14 -0.14 -3.76
N TRP A 80 13.39 0.34 -3.71
CA TRP A 80 13.74 1.74 -3.46
C TRP A 80 13.88 2.49 -4.79
N PRO A 81 13.02 3.49 -5.07
CA PRO A 81 13.16 4.38 -6.22
C PRO A 81 14.52 5.07 -6.30
N GLU A 82 14.96 5.38 -7.52
CA GLU A 82 16.23 6.07 -7.80
C GLU A 82 16.29 7.50 -7.24
N ASP A 83 15.13 8.15 -7.07
CA ASP A 83 15.01 9.48 -6.48
C ASP A 83 15.15 9.50 -4.95
N GLY A 84 15.33 8.32 -4.33
CA GLY A 84 15.49 8.15 -2.88
C GLY A 84 14.19 8.20 -2.08
N SER A 85 13.03 8.30 -2.75
CA SER A 85 11.72 8.19 -2.09
C SER A 85 11.51 6.79 -1.49
N PRO A 86 10.60 6.63 -0.50
CA PRO A 86 10.41 5.34 0.15
C PRO A 86 9.71 4.31 -0.77
N PRO A 87 9.91 3.00 -0.53
CA PRO A 87 9.16 1.94 -1.19
C PRO A 87 7.64 2.15 -1.10
N GLY A 88 6.94 1.84 -2.19
CA GLY A 88 5.48 2.03 -2.28
C GLY A 88 5.03 3.46 -2.57
N SER A 89 5.95 4.41 -2.80
CA SER A 89 5.62 5.81 -3.13
C SER A 89 5.63 6.17 -4.62
N ASP A 90 6.05 5.23 -5.48
CA ASP A 90 5.99 5.37 -6.94
C ASP A 90 5.05 4.32 -7.54
N LEU A 91 3.91 4.80 -8.06
CA LEU A 91 2.91 3.97 -8.74
C LEU A 91 3.49 3.26 -9.96
N LYS A 92 4.34 3.92 -10.76
CA LYS A 92 4.89 3.30 -11.98
C LYS A 92 5.83 2.15 -11.63
N MET A 93 6.61 2.32 -10.57
CA MET A 93 7.47 1.26 -10.05
C MET A 93 6.64 0.10 -9.50
N MET A 94 5.59 0.37 -8.73
CA MET A 94 4.67 -0.64 -8.22
C MET A 94 3.97 -1.40 -9.36
N GLN A 95 3.51 -0.71 -10.39
CA GLN A 95 2.93 -1.33 -11.59
C GLN A 95 3.93 -2.28 -12.25
N ARG A 96 5.14 -1.80 -12.53
CA ARG A 96 6.22 -2.58 -13.16
C ARG A 96 6.69 -3.79 -12.36
N GLN A 97 6.82 -3.66 -11.04
CA GLN A 97 7.44 -4.69 -10.18
C GLN A 97 6.43 -5.63 -9.52
N HIS A 98 5.18 -5.19 -9.35
CA HIS A 98 4.16 -5.91 -8.58
C HIS A 98 2.85 -6.10 -9.33
N LEU A 99 2.17 -5.02 -9.76
CA LEU A 99 0.81 -5.15 -10.28
C LEU A 99 0.74 -5.90 -11.62
N ASP A 100 1.52 -5.45 -12.61
CA ASP A 100 1.43 -5.99 -13.97
C ASP A 100 2.01 -7.41 -14.07
N PRO A 101 3.20 -7.73 -13.51
CA PRO A 101 3.77 -9.08 -13.62
C PRO A 101 2.97 -10.15 -12.88
N ASN A 102 2.27 -9.78 -11.80
CA ASN A 102 1.43 -10.71 -11.05
C ASN A 102 -0.03 -10.72 -11.54
N GLY A 103 -0.38 -9.90 -12.54
CA GLY A 103 -1.73 -9.84 -13.08
C GLY A 103 -2.78 -9.37 -12.08
N ILE A 104 -2.40 -8.47 -11.16
CA ILE A 104 -3.30 -7.91 -10.15
C ILE A 104 -4.32 -7.00 -10.83
N ASP A 105 -5.59 -7.36 -10.71
CA ASP A 105 -6.71 -6.64 -11.33
C ASP A 105 -7.29 -5.59 -10.38
N ARG A 106 -7.35 -5.89 -9.08
CA ARG A 106 -7.77 -4.94 -8.03
C ARG A 106 -6.79 -4.97 -6.86
N GLY A 107 -6.54 -3.81 -6.27
CA GLY A 107 -5.70 -3.66 -5.10
C GLY A 107 -6.44 -2.89 -4.01
N MET A 108 -6.53 -3.45 -2.81
CA MET A 108 -7.01 -2.73 -1.63
C MET A 108 -5.85 -1.99 -0.99
N LEU A 109 -5.99 -0.67 -0.88
CA LEU A 109 -4.95 0.19 -0.32
C LEU A 109 -5.10 0.26 1.20
N PHE A 110 -4.04 -0.11 1.91
CA PHE A 110 -3.89 -0.04 3.35
C PHE A 110 -2.68 0.83 3.71
N PRO A 111 -2.79 2.16 3.73
CA PRO A 111 -1.66 3.02 4.08
C PRO A 111 -1.23 2.83 5.54
N LEU A 112 -0.01 2.31 5.75
CA LEU A 112 0.61 2.21 7.08
C LEU A 112 1.33 3.49 7.49
N PHE A 113 2.08 4.11 6.58
CA PHE A 113 2.72 5.40 6.82
C PHE A 113 1.76 6.53 6.39
N PRO A 114 1.67 7.64 7.13
CA PRO A 114 2.48 8.02 8.29
C PRO A 114 1.96 7.54 9.64
N ARG A 115 0.83 6.82 9.68
CA ARG A 115 0.05 6.58 10.91
C ARG A 115 0.52 5.40 11.77
N ALA A 116 1.38 4.53 11.27
CA ALA A 116 1.81 3.36 12.00
C ALA A 116 2.61 3.80 13.24
N LEU A 117 2.02 3.58 14.43
CA LEU A 117 2.59 3.85 15.76
C LEU A 117 2.59 5.32 16.21
N ASP A 118 2.04 6.26 15.42
CA ASP A 118 2.03 7.68 15.78
C ASP A 118 1.14 7.96 17.00
N GLU A 119 1.46 9.01 17.74
CA GLU A 119 0.66 9.53 18.83
C GLU A 119 -0.70 9.95 18.28
N ARG A 120 -1.74 9.26 18.74
CA ARG A 120 -3.11 9.54 18.32
C ARG A 120 -3.56 10.87 18.91
N ASN A 121 -3.34 11.95 18.18
CA ASN A 121 -4.13 13.16 18.31
C ASN A 121 -5.37 12.97 17.45
N ILE A 122 -6.54 12.81 18.08
CA ILE A 122 -7.79 12.45 17.38
C ILE A 122 -8.11 13.49 16.30
N GLU A 123 -7.98 14.77 16.62
CA GLU A 123 -8.25 15.86 15.67
C GLU A 123 -7.24 15.91 14.52
N CYS A 124 -5.95 15.62 14.79
CA CYS A 124 -4.93 15.52 13.75
C CYS A 124 -5.15 14.29 12.86
N ALA A 125 -5.50 13.16 13.46
CA ALA A 125 -5.75 11.91 12.76
C ALA A 125 -6.96 12.00 11.81
N HIS A 126 -7.92 12.88 12.08
CA HIS A 126 -9.00 13.19 11.14
C HIS A 126 -8.56 14.06 9.94
N ALA A 127 -7.36 14.66 10.01
CA ALA A 127 -6.86 15.58 9.00
C ALA A 127 -5.84 14.96 8.02
N VAL A 128 -5.38 13.72 8.26
CA VAL A 128 -4.42 12.98 7.42
C VAL A 128 -4.97 11.66 6.91
#